data_AF-A0A0M1LCS2-F1
#
_entry.id   AF-A0A0M1LCS2-F1
#
_cell.length_a   1.000
_cell.length_b   1.000
_cell.length_c   1.000
_cell.angle_alpha   90.00
_cell.angle_beta   90.00
_cell.angle_gamma   90.00
#
_symmetry.space_group_name_H-M   'P 1'
#
loop_
_entity.id
_entity.type
_entity.pdbx_description
1 polymer ?
#
loop_
_entity_poly.entity_id
_entity_poly.type
_entity_poly.pdbx_seq_one_letter_code
_entity_poly.pdbx_strand_id
1 'polypeptide(L)'
;MSVNRINAHSAVNIYNSNKNINKVEKANKVETRDRIEISALGKSIKDYSLESSIDNTKKVAEIKEKIQNGTYNIDSKLTAKSILEAIKENKK
;
A
#
# COMPACT_ATOMS: atom_id res chain seq x y z
N MET A 1 -48.94 -41.34 23.34
CA MET A 1 -48.12 -40.28 23.97
C MET A 1 -46.90 -40.05 23.08
N SER A 2 -46.79 -38.89 22.44
CA SER A 2 -45.77 -38.57 21.43
C SER A 2 -44.76 -37.57 22.01
N VAL A 3 -43.52 -38.01 22.21
CA VAL A 3 -42.42 -37.25 22.82
C VAL A 3 -41.62 -36.54 21.73
N ASN A 4 -42.14 -35.43 21.17
CA ASN A 4 -41.50 -34.81 20.00
C ASN A 4 -41.13 -33.33 20.14
N ARG A 5 -40.94 -32.77 21.34
CA ARG A 5 -40.66 -31.32 21.47
C ARG A 5 -39.75 -30.87 22.61
N ILE A 6 -39.02 -31.76 23.26
CA ILE A 6 -38.04 -31.34 24.28
C ILE A 6 -36.65 -31.66 23.75
N ASN A 7 -35.85 -30.61 23.53
CA ASN A 7 -34.39 -30.64 23.38
C ASN A 7 -33.76 -30.66 21.95
N ALA A 8 -34.52 -30.78 20.85
CA ALA A 8 -33.89 -30.74 19.51
C ALA A 8 -33.09 -29.44 19.24
N HIS A 9 -33.59 -28.29 19.73
CA HIS A 9 -32.94 -26.99 19.54
C HIS A 9 -31.64 -26.84 20.34
N SER A 10 -31.55 -27.43 21.54
CA SER A 10 -30.34 -27.34 22.37
C SER A 10 -29.21 -28.22 21.81
N ALA A 11 -29.55 -29.41 21.31
CA ALA A 11 -28.60 -30.30 20.65
C ALA A 11 -27.98 -29.65 19.40
N VAL A 12 -28.80 -28.95 18.60
CA VAL A 12 -28.31 -28.19 17.43
C VAL A 12 -27.38 -27.04 17.84
N ASN A 13 -27.70 -26.35 18.94
CA ASN A 13 -26.88 -25.24 19.41
C ASN A 13 -25.51 -25.70 19.95
N ILE A 14 -25.46 -26.83 20.65
CA ILE A 14 -24.20 -27.44 21.12
C ILE A 14 -23.34 -27.87 19.93
N TYR A 15 -23.94 -28.45 18.89
CA TYR A 15 -23.22 -28.86 17.69
C TYR A 15 -22.62 -27.66 16.94
N ASN A 16 -23.36 -26.55 16.83
CA ASN A 16 -22.89 -25.30 16.22
C ASN A 16 -21.80 -24.61 17.05
N SER A 17 -21.89 -24.64 18.38
CA SER A 17 -20.83 -24.11 19.26
C SER A 17 -19.52 -24.88 19.10
N ASN A 18 -19.57 -26.21 19.04
CA ASN A 18 -18.38 -27.06 18.87
C ASN A 18 -17.71 -26.93 17.49
N LYS A 19 -18.45 -26.51 16.45
CA LYS A 19 -17.90 -26.21 15.12
C LYS A 19 -16.98 -24.99 15.13
N ASN A 20 -17.21 -24.03 16.04
CA ASN A 20 -16.38 -22.84 16.18
C ASN A 20 -15.12 -23.07 17.02
N ILE A 21 -15.11 -24.08 17.91
CA ILE A 21 -13.95 -24.44 18.74
C ILE A 21 -12.84 -25.09 17.90
N ASN A 22 -13.21 -25.79 16.82
CA ASN A 22 -12.27 -26.41 15.89
C ASN A 22 -11.80 -25.47 14.77
N LYS A 23 -12.16 -24.19 14.81
CA LYS A 23 -11.46 -23.17 14.01
C LYS A 23 -10.14 -22.88 14.70
N VAL A 24 -9.28 -23.90 14.74
CA VAL A 24 -7.86 -23.75 15.04
C VAL A 24 -7.41 -22.61 14.13
N GLU A 25 -7.14 -21.46 14.75
CA GLU A 25 -6.54 -20.35 14.06
C GLU A 25 -5.38 -20.94 13.27
N LYS A 26 -5.42 -20.83 11.95
CA LYS A 26 -4.37 -21.35 11.09
C LYS A 26 -3.09 -20.67 11.57
N ALA A 27 -2.34 -21.33 12.43
CA ALA A 27 -1.05 -20.86 12.88
C ALA A 27 -0.26 -20.66 11.61
N ASN A 28 0.16 -19.41 11.37
CA ASN A 28 0.86 -19.04 10.15
C ASN A 28 2.01 -20.03 9.96
N LYS A 29 1.92 -20.85 8.91
CA LYS A 29 2.92 -21.85 8.60
C LYS A 29 4.24 -21.10 8.41
N VAL A 30 5.16 -21.25 9.36
CA VAL A 30 6.50 -20.66 9.25
C VAL A 30 7.13 -21.32 8.04
N GLU A 31 7.32 -20.55 6.97
CA GLU A 31 7.92 -21.08 5.76
C GLU A 31 9.43 -21.27 5.99
N THR A 32 9.88 -22.52 5.96
CA THR A 32 11.27 -22.93 6.17
C THR A 32 12.08 -22.82 4.88
N ARG A 33 12.10 -21.64 4.28
CA ARG A 33 12.92 -21.36 3.09
C ARG A 33 13.50 -19.96 3.18
N ASP A 34 14.64 -19.78 2.54
CA ASP A 34 15.27 -18.47 2.44
C ASP A 34 14.37 -17.51 1.66
N ARG A 35 14.25 -16.28 2.16
CA ARG A 35 13.47 -15.20 1.56
C ARG A 35 14.23 -13.91 1.62
N ILE A 36 14.11 -13.12 0.56
CA ILE A 36 14.50 -11.72 0.53
C ILE A 36 13.22 -10.91 0.69
N GLU A 37 13.05 -10.24 1.83
CA GLU A 37 11.87 -9.42 2.12
C GLU A 37 12.26 -7.95 2.31
N ILE A 38 11.39 -7.04 1.87
CA ILE A 38 11.53 -5.62 2.18
C ILE A 38 11.17 -5.43 3.65
N SER A 39 12.01 -4.69 4.38
CA SER A 39 11.79 -4.37 5.79
C SER A 39 10.43 -3.68 6.00
N ALA A 40 9.84 -3.84 7.17
CA ALA A 40 8.57 -3.18 7.50
C ALA A 40 8.65 -1.65 7.30
N LEU A 41 9.79 -1.05 7.65
CA LEU A 41 10.10 0.36 7.40
C LEU A 41 10.16 0.69 5.90
N GLY A 42 10.81 -0.16 5.09
CA GLY A 42 10.87 0.02 3.64
C GLY A 42 9.48 -0.04 3.00
N LYS A 43 8.58 -0.89 3.52
CA LYS A 43 7.19 -0.96 3.09
C LYS A 43 6.40 0.31 3.43
N SER A 44 6.53 0.84 4.65
CA SER A 44 5.79 2.05 5.06
C SER A 44 6.21 3.33 4.31
N ILE A 45 7.46 3.41 3.85
CA ILE A 45 7.94 4.56 3.05
C ILE A 45 7.31 4.57 1.65
N LYS A 46 7.06 3.38 1.07
CA LYS A 46 6.45 3.26 -0.27
C LYS A 46 5.05 3.87 -0.31
N ASP A 47 4.26 3.65 0.73
CA ASP A 47 2.87 4.12 0.78
C ASP A 47 2.81 5.66 0.76
N TYR A 48 3.79 6.33 1.37
CA TYR A 48 3.95 7.79 1.31
C TYR A 48 4.24 8.33 -0.11
N SER A 49 4.84 7.53 -0.99
CA SER A 49 5.24 7.96 -2.34
C SER A 49 4.14 7.79 -3.39
N LEU A 50 3.10 7.00 -3.12
CA LEU A 50 2.06 6.66 -4.11
C LEU A 50 0.77 7.44 -3.92
N GLU A 51 0.46 7.92 -2.71
CA GLU A 51 -0.82 8.61 -2.43
C GLU A 51 -0.86 10.09 -2.85
N SER A 52 0.28 10.72 -3.15
CA SER A 52 0.27 12.07 -3.68
C SER A 52 0.54 12.05 -5.18
N SER A 53 -0.52 11.85 -5.97
CA SER A 53 -0.54 12.42 -7.32
C SER A 53 -0.48 13.94 -7.15
N ILE A 54 0.73 14.48 -7.00
CA ILE A 54 0.96 15.91 -6.86
C ILE A 54 0.36 16.54 -8.12
N ASP A 55 -0.78 17.22 -7.96
CA ASP A 55 -1.49 17.86 -9.04
C ASP A 55 -0.67 19.05 -9.54
N ASN A 56 0.19 18.77 -10.51
CA ASN A 56 1.07 19.74 -11.14
C ASN A 56 0.38 20.49 -12.29
N THR A 57 -0.93 20.29 -12.53
CA THR A 57 -1.65 20.88 -13.67
C THR A 57 -1.52 22.41 -13.70
N LYS A 58 -1.71 23.06 -12.55
CA LYS A 58 -1.57 24.53 -12.41
C LYS A 58 -0.16 25.01 -12.75
N LYS A 59 0.86 24.34 -12.20
CA LYS A 59 2.27 24.68 -12.44
C LYS A 59 2.65 24.51 -13.91
N VAL A 60 2.16 23.45 -14.55
CA VAL A 60 2.39 23.21 -15.98
C VAL A 60 1.71 24.28 -16.83
N ALA A 61 0.49 24.68 -16.50
CA ALA A 61 -0.22 25.74 -17.22
C ALA A 61 0.52 27.09 -17.13
N GLU A 62 0.97 27.46 -15.93
CA GLU A 62 1.75 28.69 -15.71
C GLU A 62 3.06 28.70 -16.52
N ILE A 63 3.80 27.59 -16.53
CA ILE A 63 5.04 27.48 -17.31
C ILE A 63 4.74 27.60 -18.81
N LYS A 64 3.68 26.94 -19.30
CA LYS A 64 3.27 27.05 -20.71
C LYS A 64 2.95 28.48 -21.10
N GLU A 65 2.22 29.21 -20.26
CA GLU A 65 1.90 30.62 -20.50
C GLU A 65 3.16 31.49 -20.55
N LYS A 66 4.10 31.31 -19.62
CA LYS A 66 5.40 32.04 -19.64
C LYS A 66 6.22 31.74 -20.88
N ILE A 67 6.19 30.50 -21.38
CA ILE A 67 6.87 30.12 -22.62
C ILE A 67 6.20 30.81 -23.83
N GLN A 68 4.86 30.77 -23.91
CA GLN A 68 4.10 31.43 -24.98
C GLN A 68 4.33 32.95 -25.01
N ASN A 69 4.40 33.56 -23.83
CA ASN A 69 4.65 35.00 -23.69
C ASN A 69 6.14 35.38 -23.82
N GLY A 70 7.05 34.40 -23.99
CA GLY A 70 8.49 34.63 -24.10
C GLY A 70 9.16 35.12 -22.81
N THR A 71 8.49 35.04 -21.66
CA THR A 71 8.98 35.50 -20.36
C THR A 71 9.60 34.39 -19.52
N TYR A 72 9.65 33.16 -20.04
CA TYR A 72 10.30 32.04 -19.38
C TYR A 72 11.83 32.13 -19.50
N ASN A 73 12.50 32.50 -18.42
CA ASN A 73 13.96 32.56 -18.36
C ASN A 73 14.55 31.25 -17.81
N ILE A 74 15.52 30.68 -18.53
CA ILE A 74 16.17 29.42 -18.17
C ILE A 74 17.44 29.71 -17.38
N ASP A 75 17.53 29.18 -16.16
CA ASP A 75 18.74 29.24 -15.34
C ASP A 75 19.63 28.02 -15.60
N SER A 76 20.73 28.25 -16.31
CA SER A 76 21.69 27.19 -16.69
C SER A 76 22.36 26.52 -15.49
N LYS A 77 22.58 27.24 -14.38
CA LYS A 77 23.18 26.70 -13.16
C LYS A 77 22.22 25.74 -12.47
N LEU A 78 20.94 26.12 -12.37
CA LEU A 78 19.91 25.23 -11.83
C LEU A 78 19.71 23.99 -12.71
N THR A 79 19.67 24.15 -14.03
CA THR A 79 19.56 23.02 -14.96
C THR A 79 20.73 22.05 -14.80
N ALA A 80 21.97 22.54 -14.80
CA ALA A 80 23.16 21.70 -14.61
C ALA A 80 23.16 20.99 -13.25
N LYS A 81 22.74 21.68 -12.19
CA LYS A 81 22.61 21.11 -10.85
C LYS A 81 21.59 19.96 -10.83
N SER A 82 20.40 20.14 -11.40
CA SER A 82 19.38 19.09 -11.46
C SER A 82 19.84 17.86 -12.25
N ILE A 83 20.58 18.05 -13.34
CA ILE A 83 21.17 16.95 -14.11
C ILE A 83 22.16 16.16 -13.26
N LEU A 84 23.06 16.84 -12.53
CA LEU A 84 24.03 16.20 -11.65
C LEU A 84 23.37 15.44 -10.50
N GLU A 85 22.32 16.01 -9.89
CA GLU A 85 21.54 15.36 -8.83
C GLU A 85 20.88 14.08 -9.35
N ALA A 86 20.22 14.14 -10.51
CA ALA A 86 19.58 12.97 -11.13
C ALA A 86 20.57 11.83 -11.46
N ILE A 87 21.80 12.18 -11.90
CA ILE A 87 22.86 11.20 -12.16
C ILE A 87 23.40 10.60 -10.85
N LYS A 88 23.57 11.43 -9.80
CA LYS A 88 24.08 10.99 -8.50
C LYS A 88 23.10 10.05 -7.79
N GLU A 89 21.80 10.33 -7.87
CA GLU A 89 20.75 9.51 -7.26
C GLU A 89 20.56 8.16 -7.96
N ASN A 90 20.84 8.09 -9.27
CA ASN A 90 20.83 6.84 -10.05
C ASN A 90 22.05 5.93 -9.84
N LYS A 91 23.05 6.33 -9.04
CA LYS A 91 24.23 5.49 -8.72
C LYS A 91 24.01 4.51 -7.57
N LYS A 92 22.77 4.23 -7.17
CA LYS A 92 22.45 3.23 -6.15
C LYS A 92 22.22 1.85 -6.72
#